data_AF-A0A3M6KF62-F1
#
_entry.id   AF-A0A3M6KF62-F1
#
_cell.length_a   1.000
_cell.length_b   1.000
_cell.length_c   1.000
_cell.angle_alpha   90.00
_cell.angle_beta   90.00
_cell.angle_gamma   90.00
#
_symmetry.space_group_name_H-M   'P 1'
#
loop_
_entity.id
_entity.type
_entity.pdbx_description
1 polymer ?
#
loop_
_entity_poly.entity_id
_entity_poly.type
_entity_poly.pdbx_seq_one_letter_code
_entity_poly.pdbx_strand_id
1 'polypeptide(L)'
;EVRRREDFRIFSDLRLTGVGMVGVVHANTPIDAIQRFIGKIELGIIPNVLDTVIYVKDGEIAKVYYLELKVKVPSGMVEQDLARPVIEISDFETNNLEYEIYTFGEENIIIPVDENGSQKTGIEHLAEERILEHLYRFDSHPKIEFQGPGRIKVFVSSDSIPSLIGKAGKNIQELEKTIGLHIDVEEHGVQRELPSMALPYDFSESRTAFIFEVDREFTGNIANFVVNDESLFSSKIGKRGKIKVLKRSSEGKRFSRFVNTADSLEIFLKRD
;
A
#
# COMPACT_ATOMS: atom_id res chain seq x y z
N GLU A 1 20.03 29.34 -8.96
CA GLU A 1 19.63 28.08 -8.29
C GLU A 1 18.56 28.41 -7.26
N VAL A 2 17.47 27.64 -7.19
CA VAL A 2 16.39 27.80 -6.21
C VAL A 2 16.55 26.71 -5.16
N ARG A 3 16.96 27.08 -3.94
CA ARG A 3 17.32 26.12 -2.89
C ARG A 3 16.72 26.46 -1.53
N ARG A 4 16.77 27.72 -1.13
CA ARG A 4 16.28 28.22 0.16
C ARG A 4 14.81 28.58 0.06
N ARG A 5 14.11 28.56 1.20
CA ARG A 5 12.68 28.92 1.26
C ARG A 5 12.38 30.30 0.64
N GLU A 6 13.26 31.26 0.85
CA GLU A 6 13.18 32.61 0.27
C GLU A 6 13.22 32.61 -1.25
N ASP A 7 14.09 31.79 -1.86
CA ASP A 7 14.23 31.68 -3.31
C ASP A 7 12.90 31.23 -3.97
N PHE A 8 12.19 30.28 -3.35
CA PHE A 8 10.88 29.81 -3.84
C PHE A 8 9.84 30.93 -3.79
N ARG A 9 9.83 31.75 -2.73
CA ARG A 9 8.92 32.90 -2.62
C ARG A 9 9.20 33.94 -3.70
N ILE A 10 10.46 34.35 -3.85
CA ILE A 10 10.86 35.33 -4.88
C ILE A 10 10.50 34.82 -6.28
N PHE A 11 10.76 33.53 -6.55
CA PHE A 11 10.40 32.91 -7.82
C PHE A 11 8.89 32.99 -8.08
N SER A 12 8.08 32.71 -7.06
CA SER A 12 6.61 32.75 -7.14
C SER A 12 6.10 34.17 -7.37
N ASP A 13 6.59 35.15 -6.60
CA ASP A 13 6.17 36.54 -6.71
C ASP A 13 6.47 37.11 -8.09
N LEU A 14 7.68 36.84 -8.62
CA LEU A 14 8.06 37.28 -9.97
C LEU A 14 7.17 36.62 -11.04
N ARG A 15 6.87 35.33 -10.91
CA ARG A 15 5.98 34.65 -11.86
C ARG A 15 4.55 35.19 -11.81
N LEU A 16 4.01 35.43 -10.63
CA LEU A 16 2.66 35.98 -10.45
C LEU A 16 2.52 37.42 -10.93
N THR A 17 3.61 38.18 -10.99
CA THR A 17 3.63 39.52 -11.61
C THR A 17 3.77 39.49 -13.14
N GLY A 18 3.82 38.29 -13.74
CA GLY A 18 3.90 38.09 -15.19
C GLY A 18 5.33 38.04 -15.74
N VAL A 19 6.35 37.95 -14.89
CA VAL A 19 7.74 37.81 -15.34
C VAL A 19 8.01 36.35 -15.71
N GLY A 20 8.54 36.11 -16.91
CA GLY A 20 9.05 34.80 -17.30
C GLY A 20 10.29 34.44 -16.50
N MET A 21 10.29 33.30 -15.79
CA MET A 21 11.37 32.88 -14.92
C MET A 21 11.89 31.50 -15.30
N VAL A 22 13.21 31.30 -15.21
CA VAL A 22 13.84 29.99 -15.32
C VAL A 22 14.55 29.69 -14.00
N GLY A 23 14.06 28.66 -13.30
CA GLY A 23 14.60 28.21 -12.02
C GLY A 23 15.39 26.93 -12.21
N VAL A 24 16.58 26.84 -11.58
CA VAL A 24 17.38 25.60 -11.55
C VAL A 24 17.30 25.01 -10.15
N VAL A 25 16.81 23.77 -10.04
CA VAL A 25 16.65 23.04 -8.78
C VAL A 25 17.38 21.71 -8.87
N HIS A 26 18.22 21.39 -7.88
CA HIS A 26 18.82 20.06 -7.75
C HIS A 26 17.80 19.07 -7.17
N ALA A 27 17.48 18.03 -7.93
CA ALA A 27 16.51 17.00 -7.57
C ALA A 27 16.92 15.64 -8.16
N ASN A 28 16.59 14.53 -7.47
CA ASN A 28 16.87 13.19 -7.98
C ASN A 28 15.85 12.80 -9.04
N THR A 29 14.58 13.14 -8.82
CA THR A 29 13.50 13.00 -9.80
C THR A 29 12.85 14.35 -10.12
N PRO A 30 12.21 14.50 -11.29
CA PRO A 30 11.40 15.69 -11.60
C PRO A 30 10.29 15.96 -10.58
N ILE A 31 9.69 14.91 -10.00
CA ILE A 31 8.62 15.04 -9.01
C ILE A 31 9.14 15.64 -7.71
N ASP A 32 10.35 15.29 -7.26
CA ASP A 32 10.96 15.89 -6.07
C ASP A 32 11.12 17.41 -6.25
N ALA A 33 11.37 17.88 -7.48
CA ALA A 33 11.48 19.30 -7.78
C ALA A 33 10.12 20.01 -7.61
N ILE A 34 9.05 19.42 -8.13
CA ILE A 34 7.67 19.94 -7.98
C ILE A 34 7.24 19.92 -6.50
N GLN A 35 7.51 18.83 -5.79
CA GLN A 35 7.15 18.65 -4.38
C GLN A 35 7.74 19.76 -3.49
N ARG A 36 8.90 20.32 -3.85
CA ARG A 36 9.48 21.45 -3.10
C ARG A 36 8.64 22.73 -3.19
N PHE A 37 7.78 22.90 -4.18
CA PHE A 37 6.84 24.02 -4.28
C PHE A 37 5.55 23.75 -3.49
N ILE A 38 5.18 22.47 -3.35
CA ILE A 38 4.03 22.04 -2.55
C ILE A 38 4.27 22.40 -1.07
N GLY A 39 3.27 23.04 -0.44
CA GLY A 39 3.36 23.51 0.95
C GLY A 39 4.09 24.85 1.14
N LYS A 40 4.71 25.39 0.08
CA LYS A 40 5.21 26.79 0.06
C LYS A 40 4.28 27.73 -0.68
N ILE A 41 3.48 27.17 -1.59
CA ILE A 41 2.51 27.87 -2.44
C ILE A 41 1.19 27.09 -2.34
N GLU A 42 0.08 27.81 -2.40
CA GLU A 42 -1.25 27.20 -2.50
C GLU A 42 -1.36 26.37 -3.78
N LEU A 43 -1.96 25.18 -3.67
CA LEU A 43 -2.03 24.21 -4.75
C LEU A 43 -2.59 24.82 -6.05
N GLY A 44 -3.71 25.54 -5.96
CA GLY A 44 -4.36 26.15 -7.12
C GLY A 44 -3.52 27.22 -7.85
N ILE A 45 -2.45 27.72 -7.24
CA ILE A 45 -1.57 28.72 -7.81
C ILE A 45 -0.33 28.09 -8.45
N ILE A 46 -0.01 26.83 -8.12
CA ILE A 46 1.21 26.16 -8.59
C ILE A 46 1.35 26.20 -10.12
N PRO A 47 0.33 25.86 -10.94
CA PRO A 47 0.49 25.89 -12.40
C PRO A 47 0.78 27.30 -12.97
N ASN A 48 0.35 28.36 -12.29
CA ASN A 48 0.65 29.75 -12.69
C ASN A 48 2.12 30.12 -12.40
N VAL A 49 2.75 29.45 -11.42
CA VAL A 49 4.14 29.68 -11.04
C VAL A 49 5.07 28.73 -11.80
N LEU A 50 4.70 27.45 -11.85
CA LEU A 50 5.45 26.34 -12.40
C LEU A 50 4.57 25.59 -13.41
N ASP A 51 4.68 25.95 -14.69
CA ASP A 51 3.94 25.31 -15.78
C ASP A 51 4.75 24.19 -16.45
N THR A 52 6.09 24.28 -16.45
CA THR A 52 6.98 23.39 -17.21
C THR A 52 8.16 22.96 -16.34
N VAL A 53 8.46 21.66 -16.33
CA VAL A 53 9.61 21.09 -15.61
C VAL A 53 10.47 20.31 -16.60
N ILE A 54 11.73 20.72 -16.74
CA ILE A 54 12.70 20.07 -17.62
C ILE A 54 13.68 19.30 -16.73
N TYR A 55 13.69 17.98 -16.86
CA TYR A 55 14.61 17.11 -16.15
C TYR A 55 15.83 16.82 -17.01
N VAL A 56 17.00 17.23 -16.52
CA VAL A 56 18.29 17.02 -17.18
C VAL A 56 19.05 15.92 -16.45
N LYS A 57 19.45 14.88 -17.17
CA LYS A 57 20.22 13.76 -16.65
C LYS A 57 21.37 13.45 -17.61
N ASP A 58 22.58 13.27 -17.06
CA ASP A 58 23.78 12.92 -17.82
C ASP A 58 24.09 13.89 -19.00
N GLY A 59 23.67 15.15 -18.88
CA GLY A 59 23.86 16.19 -19.90
C GLY A 59 22.76 16.26 -20.96
N GLU A 60 21.75 15.39 -20.89
CA GLU A 60 20.64 15.33 -21.84
C GLU A 60 19.30 15.66 -21.18
N ILE A 61 18.35 16.18 -21.95
CA ILE A 61 16.97 16.35 -21.48
C ILE A 61 16.33 14.96 -21.47
N ALA A 62 16.16 14.41 -20.27
CA ALA A 62 15.61 13.08 -20.09
C ALA A 62 14.08 13.08 -20.03
N LYS A 63 13.46 14.19 -19.57
CA LYS A 63 12.01 14.32 -19.53
C LYS A 63 11.56 15.77 -19.46
N VAL A 64 10.39 16.06 -20.03
CA VAL A 64 9.73 17.37 -19.91
C VAL A 64 8.30 17.14 -19.45
N TYR A 65 7.93 17.74 -18.32
CA TYR A 65 6.55 17.73 -17.84
C TYR A 65 5.91 19.09 -18.01
N TYR A 66 4.61 19.10 -18.26
CA TYR A 66 3.77 20.27 -18.10
C TYR A 66 2.74 20.04 -16.99
N LEU A 67 2.38 21.12 -16.30
CA LEU A 67 1.43 21.13 -15.19
C LEU A 67 0.18 21.92 -15.59
N GLU A 68 -1.00 21.33 -15.41
CA GLU A 68 -2.28 21.96 -15.72
C GLU A 68 -3.27 21.82 -14.56
N LEU A 69 -3.99 22.90 -14.23
CA LEU A 69 -5.06 22.84 -13.24
C LEU A 69 -6.37 22.39 -13.90
N LYS A 70 -7.00 21.33 -13.38
CA LYS A 70 -8.34 20.90 -13.76
C LYS A 70 -9.25 20.74 -12.55
N VAL A 71 -10.55 20.92 -12.77
CA VAL A 71 -11.58 20.61 -11.77
C VAL A 71 -12.20 19.28 -12.17
N LYS A 72 -11.87 18.21 -11.44
CA LYS A 72 -12.38 16.86 -11.71
C LYS A 72 -12.44 16.00 -10.45
N VAL A 73 -12.97 14.79 -10.58
CA VAL A 73 -12.82 13.73 -9.57
C VAL A 73 -11.40 13.15 -9.74
N PRO A 74 -10.55 13.16 -8.70
CA PRO A 74 -9.20 12.60 -8.77
C PRO A 74 -9.18 11.12 -9.15
N SER A 75 -8.11 10.67 -9.80
CA SER A 75 -7.90 9.26 -10.11
C SER A 75 -7.87 8.39 -8.86
N GLY A 76 -8.72 7.36 -8.82
CA GLY A 76 -8.89 6.47 -7.67
C GLY A 76 -9.98 6.89 -6.68
N MET A 77 -10.68 8.01 -6.91
CA MET A 77 -11.91 8.37 -6.19
C MET A 77 -13.15 7.90 -6.96
N VAL A 78 -14.26 7.72 -6.25
CA VAL A 78 -15.56 7.34 -6.85
C VAL A 78 -16.27 8.60 -7.32
N GLU A 79 -17.09 8.52 -8.37
CA GLU A 79 -17.85 9.67 -8.91
C GLU A 79 -18.80 10.35 -7.90
N GLN A 80 -19.09 9.70 -6.78
CA GLN A 80 -19.88 10.27 -5.69
C GLN A 80 -19.10 11.32 -4.88
N ASP A 81 -17.78 11.40 -5.05
CA ASP A 81 -16.95 12.45 -4.46
C ASP A 81 -17.09 13.77 -5.23
N LEU A 82 -17.18 14.89 -4.49
CA LEU A 82 -17.26 16.22 -5.10
C LEU A 82 -15.98 16.52 -5.90
N ALA A 83 -16.18 17.03 -7.11
CA ALA A 83 -15.10 17.53 -7.97
C ALA A 83 -14.30 18.62 -7.24
N ARG A 84 -12.98 18.56 -7.39
CA ARG A 84 -12.04 19.45 -6.70
C ARG A 84 -10.92 19.89 -7.65
N PRO A 85 -10.16 20.93 -7.28
CA PRO A 85 -8.97 21.30 -8.03
C PRO A 85 -7.91 20.18 -7.95
N VAL A 86 -7.48 19.70 -9.11
CA VAL A 86 -6.43 18.71 -9.30
C VAL A 86 -5.42 19.30 -10.27
N ILE A 87 -4.13 19.22 -9.94
CA ILE A 87 -3.05 19.54 -10.88
C ILE A 87 -2.68 18.25 -11.60
N GLU A 88 -2.83 18.24 -12.90
CA GLU A 88 -2.35 17.18 -13.77
C GLU A 88 -0.90 17.45 -14.17
N ILE A 89 -0.04 16.44 -14.03
CA ILE A 89 1.35 16.44 -14.50
C ILE A 89 1.44 15.43 -15.63
N SER A 90 1.64 15.95 -16.83
CA SER A 90 1.66 15.15 -18.05
C SER A 90 2.99 15.31 -18.76
N ASP A 91 3.42 14.24 -19.40
CA ASP A 91 4.61 14.25 -20.25
C ASP A 91 4.34 15.13 -21.49
N PHE A 92 5.26 16.05 -21.77
CA PHE A 92 5.10 17.04 -22.84
C PHE A 92 5.18 16.43 -24.24
N GLU A 93 5.94 15.34 -24.42
CA GLU A 93 6.13 14.72 -25.74
C GLU A 93 4.95 13.82 -26.10
N THR A 94 4.44 13.06 -25.14
CA THR A 94 3.37 12.07 -25.32
C THR A 94 1.99 12.58 -24.96
N ASN A 95 1.91 13.67 -24.20
CA ASN A 95 0.68 14.20 -23.61
C ASN A 95 -0.02 13.21 -22.66
N ASN A 96 0.72 12.20 -22.18
CA ASN A 96 0.21 11.20 -21.25
C ASN A 96 0.22 11.77 -19.83
N LEU A 97 -0.92 11.69 -19.16
CA LEU A 97 -1.02 12.01 -17.73
C LEU A 97 -0.23 10.97 -16.94
N GLU A 98 0.71 11.43 -16.12
CA GLU A 98 1.54 10.54 -15.31
C GLU A 98 1.37 10.74 -13.82
N TYR A 99 1.00 11.95 -13.38
CA TYR A 99 0.72 12.24 -11.99
C TYR A 99 -0.42 13.23 -11.82
N GLU A 100 -1.07 13.17 -10.67
CA GLU A 100 -2.05 14.12 -10.19
C GLU A 100 -1.63 14.66 -8.83
N ILE A 101 -1.87 15.95 -8.58
CA ILE A 101 -1.70 16.55 -7.27
C ILE A 101 -3.05 17.09 -6.82
N TYR A 102 -3.51 16.66 -5.65
CA TYR A 102 -4.73 17.19 -5.05
C TYR A 102 -4.63 17.23 -3.53
N THR A 103 -5.49 18.04 -2.93
CA THR A 103 -5.60 18.11 -1.47
C THR A 103 -6.53 17.01 -0.97
N PHE A 104 -6.02 16.22 -0.02
CA PHE A 104 -6.81 15.25 0.73
C PHE A 104 -6.72 15.58 2.22
N GLY A 105 -7.87 15.90 2.84
CA GLY A 105 -7.88 16.45 4.19
C GLY A 105 -7.16 17.80 4.23
N GLU A 106 -6.07 17.88 4.98
CA GLU A 106 -5.22 19.08 5.11
C GLU A 106 -3.87 18.95 4.37
N GLU A 107 -3.61 17.80 3.73
CA GLU A 107 -2.33 17.49 3.09
C GLU A 107 -2.45 17.48 1.56
N ASN A 108 -1.37 17.84 0.88
CA ASN A 108 -1.28 17.78 -0.58
C ASN A 108 -0.56 16.50 -1.00
N ILE A 109 -1.23 15.64 -1.76
CA ILE A 109 -0.73 14.33 -2.16
C ILE A 109 -0.43 14.35 -3.66
N ILE A 110 0.69 13.75 -4.06
CA ILE A 110 1.03 13.47 -5.47
C ILE A 110 0.77 11.99 -5.74
N ILE A 111 -0.03 11.69 -6.75
CA ILE A 111 -0.47 10.34 -7.10
C ILE A 111 -0.08 10.04 -8.54
N PRO A 112 0.61 8.93 -8.82
CA PRO A 112 0.90 8.52 -10.18
C PRO A 112 -0.34 7.89 -10.81
N VAL A 113 -0.52 8.14 -12.10
CA VAL A 113 -1.61 7.56 -12.88
C VAL A 113 -1.06 6.77 -14.07
N ASP A 114 -1.84 5.78 -14.48
CA ASP A 114 -1.66 5.01 -15.71
C ASP A 114 -2.33 5.72 -16.89
N GLU A 115 -2.00 5.27 -18.10
CA GLU A 115 -2.51 5.82 -19.37
C GLU A 115 -4.05 5.84 -19.47
N ASN A 116 -4.74 5.03 -18.65
CA ASN A 116 -6.21 4.98 -18.55
C ASN A 116 -6.81 5.91 -17.48
N GLY A 117 -6.01 6.73 -16.78
CA GLY A 117 -6.48 7.56 -15.67
C GLY A 117 -6.80 6.78 -14.38
N SER A 118 -6.36 5.52 -14.28
CA SER A 118 -6.35 4.73 -13.05
C SER A 118 -5.05 4.96 -12.28
N GLN A 119 -5.03 4.82 -10.95
CA GLN A 119 -3.76 4.94 -10.20
C GLN A 119 -2.78 3.85 -10.62
N LYS A 120 -1.50 4.23 -10.80
CA LYS A 120 -0.41 3.25 -10.93
C LYS A 120 -0.25 2.52 -9.60
N THR A 121 -0.60 1.24 -9.59
CA THR A 121 -0.48 0.25 -8.50
C THR A 121 0.94 0.10 -7.89
N GLY A 122 1.93 0.88 -8.34
CA GLY A 122 3.31 0.83 -7.86
C GLY A 122 3.66 1.69 -6.64
N ILE A 123 2.90 2.76 -6.33
CA ILE A 123 3.14 3.56 -5.10
C ILE A 123 2.42 3.01 -3.89
N GLU A 124 1.32 2.29 -4.08
CA GLU A 124 0.72 1.48 -3.00
C GLU A 124 1.78 0.56 -2.41
N HIS A 125 2.55 -0.17 -3.23
CA HIS A 125 3.64 -1.03 -2.76
C HIS A 125 4.74 -0.32 -1.94
N LEU A 126 5.14 0.91 -2.30
CA LEU A 126 6.21 1.66 -1.60
C LEU A 126 5.72 2.33 -0.31
N ALA A 127 4.49 2.84 -0.31
CA ALA A 127 3.83 3.35 0.90
C ALA A 127 3.48 2.19 1.84
N GLU A 128 2.94 1.11 1.29
CA GLU A 128 2.65 -0.15 1.98
C GLU A 128 3.91 -0.72 2.63
N GLU A 129 5.04 -0.84 1.94
CA GLU A 129 6.29 -1.34 2.55
C GLU A 129 6.73 -0.53 3.77
N ARG A 130 6.67 0.82 3.69
CA ARG A 130 7.01 1.69 4.84
C ARG A 130 6.02 1.58 5.99
N ILE A 131 4.73 1.42 5.68
CA ILE A 131 3.69 1.25 6.70
C ILE A 131 3.80 -0.14 7.34
N LEU A 132 4.04 -1.19 6.53
CA LEU A 132 4.28 -2.56 6.96
C LEU A 132 5.50 -2.65 7.88
N GLU A 133 6.62 -1.96 7.58
CA GLU A 133 7.79 -1.90 8.48
C GLU A 133 7.45 -1.40 9.89
N HIS A 134 6.53 -0.44 10.00
CA HIS A 134 6.05 0.05 11.29
C HIS A 134 5.07 -0.92 11.96
N LEU A 135 4.21 -1.57 11.18
CA LEU A 135 3.20 -2.53 11.67
C LEU A 135 3.81 -3.87 12.09
N TYR A 136 4.92 -4.31 11.50
CA TYR A 136 5.62 -5.55 11.86
C TYR A 136 6.09 -5.60 13.33
N ARG A 137 6.18 -4.44 13.98
CA ARG A 137 6.50 -4.33 15.41
C ARG A 137 5.35 -4.75 16.32
N PHE A 138 4.12 -4.75 15.80
CA PHE A 138 2.89 -5.04 16.53
C PHE A 138 2.29 -6.38 16.12
N ASP A 139 2.34 -6.73 14.83
CA ASP A 139 1.83 -7.99 14.29
C ASP A 139 2.83 -8.61 13.32
N SER A 140 2.87 -9.94 13.24
CA SER A 140 3.81 -10.65 12.35
C SER A 140 3.32 -10.73 10.91
N HIS A 141 2.02 -10.54 10.67
CA HIS A 141 1.39 -10.61 9.34
C HIS A 141 0.32 -9.51 9.15
N PRO A 142 0.68 -8.23 9.28
CA PRO A 142 -0.26 -7.15 9.00
C PRO A 142 -0.64 -7.14 7.52
N LYS A 143 -1.92 -6.94 7.20
CA LYS A 143 -2.40 -6.67 5.84
C LYS A 143 -2.97 -5.25 5.80
N ILE A 144 -2.74 -4.53 4.72
CA ILE A 144 -3.23 -3.17 4.53
C ILE A 144 -4.16 -3.16 3.32
N GLU A 145 -5.33 -2.53 3.47
CA GLU A 145 -6.19 -2.19 2.35
C GLU A 145 -6.40 -0.68 2.34
N PHE A 146 -6.12 -0.06 1.20
CA PHE A 146 -6.42 1.35 1.01
C PHE A 146 -7.92 1.50 0.78
N GLN A 147 -8.61 2.23 1.67
CA GLN A 147 -10.05 2.49 1.54
C GLN A 147 -10.34 3.83 0.87
N GLY A 148 -9.33 4.39 0.20
CA GLY A 148 -9.34 5.72 -0.39
C GLY A 148 -8.09 6.51 0.00
N PRO A 149 -7.95 7.73 -0.53
CA PRO A 149 -6.84 8.60 -0.16
C PRO A 149 -6.91 8.93 1.32
N GLY A 150 -5.77 8.96 2.01
CA GLY A 150 -5.67 9.34 3.42
C GLY A 150 -6.32 8.41 4.45
N ARG A 151 -6.93 7.28 4.05
CA ARG A 151 -7.47 6.29 4.99
C ARG A 151 -7.05 4.88 4.60
N ILE A 152 -6.43 4.20 5.54
CA ILE A 152 -6.02 2.81 5.38
C ILE A 152 -6.79 1.96 6.38
N LYS A 153 -7.20 0.78 5.94
CA LYS A 153 -7.68 -0.27 6.81
C LYS A 153 -6.53 -1.24 7.05
N VAL A 154 -6.18 -1.42 8.30
CA VAL A 154 -5.10 -2.28 8.76
C VAL A 154 -5.72 -3.49 9.43
N PHE A 155 -5.45 -4.65 8.87
CA PHE A 155 -5.85 -5.94 9.40
C PHE A 155 -4.71 -6.54 10.20
N VAL A 156 -4.95 -6.79 11.48
CA VAL A 156 -3.97 -7.38 12.40
C VAL A 156 -4.59 -8.49 13.23
N SER A 157 -3.75 -9.35 13.79
CA SER A 157 -4.15 -10.38 14.77
C SER A 157 -4.91 -9.77 15.96
N SER A 158 -5.94 -10.44 16.51
CA SER A 158 -6.69 -9.97 17.70
C SER A 158 -5.79 -9.64 18.87
N ASP A 159 -4.74 -10.44 19.09
CA ASP A 159 -3.75 -10.25 20.15
C ASP A 159 -2.94 -8.95 19.99
N SER A 160 -2.86 -8.41 18.76
CA SER A 160 -2.09 -7.22 18.39
C SER A 160 -2.92 -5.93 18.40
N ILE A 161 -4.25 -6.01 18.35
CA ILE A 161 -5.13 -4.83 18.35
C ILE A 161 -4.92 -3.95 19.62
N PRO A 162 -4.87 -4.51 20.85
CA PRO A 162 -4.72 -3.68 22.05
C PRO A 162 -3.37 -2.95 22.10
N SER A 163 -2.30 -3.56 21.58
CA SER A 163 -0.96 -2.96 21.55
C SER A 163 -0.81 -1.92 20.44
N LEU A 164 -1.44 -2.14 19.28
CA LEU A 164 -1.49 -1.20 18.15
C LEU A 164 -2.30 0.05 18.50
N ILE A 165 -3.48 -0.09 19.10
CA ILE A 165 -4.30 1.03 19.55
C ILE A 165 -3.65 1.75 20.74
N GLY A 166 -3.14 0.98 21.70
CA GLY A 166 -2.55 1.49 22.93
C GLY A 166 -3.56 2.07 23.92
N LYS A 167 -3.07 2.49 25.10
CA LYS A 167 -3.94 3.04 26.16
C LYS A 167 -4.62 4.32 25.68
N ALA A 168 -5.96 4.34 25.70
CA ALA A 168 -6.80 5.44 25.23
C ALA A 168 -6.52 5.87 23.76
N GLY A 169 -6.02 4.97 22.91
CA GLY A 169 -5.75 5.26 21.50
C GLY A 169 -4.47 6.07 21.25
N LYS A 170 -3.60 6.23 22.25
CA LYS A 170 -2.39 7.06 22.11
C LYS A 170 -1.44 6.55 21.01
N ASN A 171 -1.30 5.24 20.88
CA ASN A 171 -0.30 4.64 20.00
C ASN A 171 -0.75 4.69 18.54
N ILE A 172 -2.04 4.45 18.28
CA ILE A 172 -2.61 4.63 16.93
C ILE A 172 -2.59 6.10 16.51
N GLN A 173 -2.90 7.04 17.41
CA GLN A 173 -2.82 8.48 17.08
C GLN A 173 -1.40 8.96 16.76
N GLU A 174 -0.38 8.44 17.46
CA GLU A 174 1.01 8.72 17.13
C GLU A 174 1.40 8.11 15.77
N LEU A 175 0.91 6.90 15.47
CA LEU A 175 1.13 6.23 14.19
C LEU A 175 0.45 6.98 13.03
N GLU A 176 -0.81 7.39 13.21
CA GLU A 176 -1.56 8.21 12.26
C GLU A 176 -0.89 9.57 12.00
N LYS A 177 -0.38 10.24 13.05
CA LYS A 177 0.39 11.49 12.90
C LYS A 177 1.71 11.31 12.18
N THR A 178 2.35 10.15 12.36
CA THR A 178 3.65 9.85 11.74
C THR A 178 3.48 9.48 10.26
N ILE A 179 2.43 8.75 9.93
CA ILE A 179 2.15 8.23 8.58
C ILE A 179 1.33 9.25 7.76
N GLY A 180 0.55 10.12 8.41
CA GLY A 180 -0.32 11.10 7.75
C GLY A 180 -1.59 10.47 7.16
N LEU A 181 -1.95 9.26 7.58
CA LEU A 181 -3.13 8.52 7.13
C LEU A 181 -3.99 8.16 8.35
N HIS A 182 -5.31 8.20 8.21
CA HIS A 182 -6.24 7.68 9.21
C HIS A 182 -6.25 6.16 9.15
N ILE A 183 -6.10 5.50 10.29
CA ILE A 183 -5.91 4.05 10.36
C ILE A 183 -7.14 3.42 11.02
N ASP A 184 -7.94 2.75 10.21
CA ASP A 184 -8.98 1.85 10.70
C ASP A 184 -8.34 0.52 11.04
N VAL A 185 -8.29 0.19 12.33
CA VAL A 185 -7.83 -1.12 12.78
C VAL A 185 -8.99 -2.08 12.79
N GLU A 186 -8.92 -3.10 11.95
CA GLU A 186 -9.78 -4.27 12.06
C GLU A 186 -8.93 -5.47 12.50
N GLU A 187 -9.57 -6.36 13.24
CA GLU A 187 -9.06 -7.73 13.29
C GLU A 187 -8.99 -8.24 11.86
N HIS A 188 -8.02 -9.10 11.53
CA HIS A 188 -8.08 -9.88 10.30
C HIS A 188 -9.51 -10.35 10.09
N GLY A 189 -10.19 -9.69 9.15
CA GLY A 189 -11.56 -10.02 8.85
C GLY A 189 -11.51 -11.45 8.43
N VAL A 190 -12.29 -12.29 9.10
CA VAL A 190 -12.55 -13.66 8.68
C VAL A 190 -13.43 -13.58 7.41
N GLN A 191 -12.99 -12.87 6.36
CA GLN A 191 -13.34 -13.14 4.99
C GLN A 191 -12.33 -14.16 4.48
N ARG A 192 -12.62 -15.37 4.93
CA ARG A 192 -12.44 -16.59 4.18
C ARG A 192 -12.72 -16.35 2.70
N GLU A 193 -11.68 -16.12 1.92
CA GLU A 193 -11.56 -16.93 0.72
C GLU A 193 -11.24 -18.34 1.21
N LEU A 194 -12.28 -19.10 1.60
CA LEU A 194 -12.19 -20.56 1.61
C LEU A 194 -11.78 -20.90 0.18
N PRO A 195 -10.58 -21.44 -0.04
CA PRO A 195 -10.17 -21.75 -1.39
C PRO A 195 -11.20 -22.70 -1.99
N SER A 196 -11.63 -22.39 -3.22
CA SER A 196 -12.81 -22.99 -3.88
C SER A 196 -12.83 -24.54 -4.00
N MET A 197 -11.82 -25.24 -3.48
CA MET A 197 -11.75 -26.70 -3.42
C MET A 197 -11.06 -27.16 -2.14
N ALA A 198 -11.84 -27.73 -1.20
CA ALA A 198 -11.30 -28.51 -0.10
C ALA A 198 -10.61 -29.76 -0.66
N LEU A 199 -9.39 -30.04 -0.19
CA LEU A 199 -8.62 -31.20 -0.58
C LEU A 199 -9.05 -32.39 0.28
N PRO A 200 -9.45 -33.52 -0.32
CA PRO A 200 -9.50 -34.78 0.40
C PRO A 200 -8.11 -35.09 0.95
N TYR A 201 -8.03 -35.46 2.21
CA TYR A 201 -6.77 -35.81 2.85
C TYR A 201 -6.92 -37.00 3.78
N ASP A 202 -5.85 -37.79 3.87
CA ASP A 202 -5.67 -38.76 4.93
C ASP A 202 -4.82 -38.14 6.04
N PHE A 203 -5.30 -38.22 7.28
CA PHE A 203 -4.57 -37.76 8.45
C PHE A 203 -3.97 -38.93 9.23
N SER A 204 -2.69 -38.80 9.57
CA SER A 204 -2.03 -39.69 10.50
C SER A 204 -1.15 -38.93 11.47
N GLU A 205 -1.09 -39.43 12.70
CA GLU A 205 -0.27 -38.84 13.76
C GLU A 205 0.84 -39.80 14.16
N SER A 206 2.06 -39.27 14.22
CA SER A 206 3.22 -39.97 14.78
C SER A 206 3.58 -39.39 16.15
N ARG A 207 4.53 -40.01 16.86
CA ARG A 207 5.04 -39.46 18.13
C ARG A 207 5.59 -38.03 18.00
N THR A 208 6.11 -37.65 16.83
CA THR A 208 6.84 -36.39 16.64
C THR A 208 6.22 -35.43 15.61
N ALA A 209 5.26 -35.89 14.82
CA ALA A 209 4.70 -35.12 13.70
C ALA A 209 3.26 -35.49 13.38
N PHE A 210 2.51 -34.52 12.88
CA PHE A 210 1.26 -34.67 12.14
C PHE A 210 1.57 -34.84 10.66
N ILE A 211 0.88 -35.75 10.00
CA ILE A 211 1.09 -36.10 8.59
C ILE A 211 -0.26 -36.03 7.90
N PHE A 212 -0.30 -35.25 6.81
CA PHE A 212 -1.45 -35.13 5.93
C PHE A 212 -1.04 -35.57 4.54
N GLU A 213 -1.81 -36.48 3.93
CA GLU A 213 -1.57 -36.97 2.58
C GLU A 213 -2.72 -36.54 1.69
N VAL A 214 -2.42 -35.73 0.68
CA VAL A 214 -3.34 -35.28 -0.36
C VAL A 214 -2.96 -35.92 -1.71
N ASP A 215 -3.79 -35.77 -2.74
CA ASP A 215 -3.46 -36.31 -4.06
C ASP A 215 -2.14 -35.72 -4.61
N ARG A 216 -1.40 -36.57 -5.33
CA ARG A 216 -0.07 -36.25 -5.87
C ARG A 216 -0.12 -35.14 -6.89
N GLU A 217 -1.27 -34.91 -7.55
CA GLU A 217 -1.47 -33.82 -8.50
C GLU A 217 -1.22 -32.43 -7.88
N PHE A 218 -1.36 -32.29 -6.56
CA PHE A 218 -1.14 -31.03 -5.84
C PHE A 218 0.32 -30.85 -5.36
N THR A 219 1.23 -31.76 -5.71
CA THR A 219 2.64 -31.68 -5.30
C THR A 219 3.27 -30.37 -5.78
N GLY A 220 3.90 -29.62 -4.87
CA GLY A 220 4.54 -28.35 -5.18
C GLY A 220 3.68 -27.11 -4.87
N ASN A 221 2.37 -27.27 -4.75
CA ASN A 221 1.45 -26.19 -4.35
C ASN A 221 1.50 -25.94 -2.84
N ILE A 222 0.88 -24.84 -2.40
CA ILE A 222 0.75 -24.49 -0.99
C ILE A 222 -0.64 -24.91 -0.50
N ALA A 223 -0.68 -25.66 0.60
CA ALA A 223 -1.91 -26.03 1.30
C ALA A 223 -2.13 -25.11 2.50
N ASN A 224 -3.32 -24.53 2.62
CA ASN A 224 -3.79 -23.79 3.78
C ASN A 224 -4.59 -24.74 4.69
N PHE A 225 -4.25 -24.76 5.97
CA PHE A 225 -4.96 -25.52 7.00
C PHE A 225 -5.93 -24.59 7.71
N VAL A 226 -7.21 -24.93 7.70
CA VAL A 226 -8.30 -24.14 8.27
C VAL A 226 -9.00 -24.99 9.33
N VAL A 227 -9.22 -24.45 10.53
CA VAL A 227 -9.91 -25.13 11.63
C VAL A 227 -11.00 -24.21 12.13
N ASN A 228 -12.23 -24.72 12.24
CA ASN A 228 -13.39 -23.90 12.56
C ASN A 228 -13.37 -22.62 11.73
N ASP A 229 -13.03 -22.80 10.44
CA ASP A 229 -13.31 -21.78 9.47
C ASP A 229 -12.28 -20.59 9.71
N GLU A 230 -11.24 -20.79 10.54
CA GLU A 230 -10.09 -19.91 10.74
C GLU A 230 -8.79 -20.51 10.17
N SER A 231 -7.99 -19.71 9.45
CA SER A 231 -6.71 -20.16 8.90
C SER A 231 -5.67 -20.35 10.01
N LEU A 232 -5.22 -21.60 10.16
CA LEU A 232 -4.27 -22.02 11.18
C LEU A 232 -2.82 -21.82 10.75
N PHE A 233 -2.44 -22.34 9.58
CA PHE A 233 -1.12 -22.17 8.96
C PHE A 233 -1.15 -22.62 7.49
N SER A 234 -0.09 -22.29 6.73
CA SER A 234 0.11 -22.81 5.38
C SER A 234 1.37 -23.68 5.30
N SER A 235 1.37 -24.67 4.41
CA SER A 235 2.53 -25.55 4.22
C SER A 235 2.62 -26.03 2.77
N LYS A 236 3.85 -26.12 2.26
CA LYS A 236 4.11 -26.62 0.92
C LYS A 236 3.85 -28.13 0.85
N ILE A 237 3.12 -28.56 -0.17
CA ILE A 237 2.85 -29.97 -0.43
C ILE A 237 4.14 -30.62 -0.94
N GLY A 238 4.68 -31.53 -0.13
CA GLY A 238 5.93 -32.24 -0.41
C GLY A 238 5.77 -33.36 -1.44
N LYS A 239 6.86 -34.12 -1.66
CA LYS A 239 6.87 -35.24 -2.60
C LYS A 239 5.77 -36.25 -2.25
N ARG A 240 5.07 -36.74 -3.29
CA ARG A 240 3.93 -37.68 -3.18
C ARG A 240 2.72 -37.11 -2.42
N GLY A 241 2.47 -35.80 -2.48
CA GLY A 241 1.30 -35.20 -1.82
C GLY A 241 1.40 -35.14 -0.30
N LYS A 242 2.60 -35.29 0.28
CA LYS A 242 2.77 -35.42 1.73
C LYS A 242 3.12 -34.10 2.38
N ILE A 243 2.33 -33.69 3.38
CA ILE A 243 2.56 -32.54 4.24
C ILE A 243 2.93 -33.06 5.64
N LYS A 244 4.08 -32.63 6.16
CA LYS A 244 4.58 -33.08 7.46
C LYS A 244 4.80 -31.88 8.39
N VAL A 245 4.06 -31.85 9.49
CA VAL A 245 4.13 -30.79 10.50
C VAL A 245 4.68 -31.36 11.79
N LEU A 246 5.85 -30.89 12.23
CA LEU A 246 6.47 -31.39 13.47
C LEU A 246 5.72 -30.83 14.68
N LYS A 247 5.37 -31.67 15.66
CA LYS A 247 4.67 -31.24 16.89
C LYS A 247 5.40 -30.15 17.67
N ARG A 248 6.74 -30.12 17.56
CA ARG A 248 7.59 -29.14 18.23
C ARG A 248 7.66 -27.78 17.52
N SER A 249 7.28 -27.71 16.24
CA SER A 249 7.32 -26.46 15.48
C SER A 249 6.21 -25.51 15.93
N SER A 250 6.32 -24.24 15.58
CA SER A 250 5.28 -23.23 15.80
C SER A 250 3.92 -23.69 15.30
N GLU A 251 3.89 -24.25 14.09
CA GLU A 251 2.70 -24.73 13.39
C GLU A 251 2.12 -25.97 14.09
N GLY A 252 2.98 -26.91 14.50
CA GLY A 252 2.54 -28.11 15.22
C GLY A 252 1.99 -27.82 16.61
N LYS A 253 2.60 -26.88 17.35
CA LYS A 253 2.07 -26.42 18.63
C LYS A 253 0.73 -25.71 18.47
N ARG A 254 0.57 -24.93 17.39
CA ARG A 254 -0.70 -24.27 17.06
C ARG A 254 -1.76 -25.32 16.73
N PHE A 255 -1.47 -26.26 15.85
CA PHE A 255 -2.36 -27.38 15.52
C PHE A 255 -2.84 -28.15 16.74
N SER A 256 -1.95 -28.51 17.67
CA SER A 256 -2.33 -29.22 18.90
C SER A 256 -3.22 -28.42 19.88
N ARG A 257 -3.27 -27.09 19.77
CA ARG A 257 -4.15 -26.25 20.62
C ARG A 257 -5.55 -26.12 20.05
N PHE A 258 -5.65 -26.08 18.72
CA PHE A 258 -6.88 -25.76 18.00
C PHE A 258 -7.65 -26.98 17.51
N VAL A 259 -7.01 -28.15 17.41
CA VAL A 259 -7.68 -29.39 17.02
C VAL A 259 -7.91 -30.23 18.27
N ASN A 260 -9.00 -29.95 18.98
CA ASN A 260 -9.60 -30.89 19.91
C ASN A 260 -10.61 -31.77 19.16
N THR A 261 -11.00 -32.91 19.75
CA THR A 261 -11.72 -34.03 19.11
C THR A 261 -13.10 -33.69 18.49
N ALA A 262 -13.52 -32.42 18.49
CA ALA A 262 -14.78 -31.94 17.90
C ALA A 262 -14.60 -30.90 16.78
N ASP A 263 -13.36 -30.50 16.45
CA ASP A 263 -13.10 -29.43 15.48
C ASP A 263 -12.99 -29.99 14.04
N SER A 264 -13.71 -29.37 13.10
CA SER A 264 -13.63 -29.70 11.67
C SER A 264 -12.39 -29.05 11.07
N LEU A 265 -11.39 -29.88 10.76
CA LEU A 265 -10.20 -29.47 10.02
C LEU A 265 -10.47 -29.57 8.52
N GLU A 266 -10.17 -28.52 7.79
CA GLU A 266 -10.26 -28.45 6.34
C GLU A 266 -8.90 -28.04 5.76
N ILE A 267 -8.48 -28.70 4.69
CA ILE A 267 -7.24 -28.37 3.97
C ILE A 267 -7.63 -27.85 2.60
N PHE A 268 -7.05 -26.73 2.21
CA PHE A 268 -7.38 -26.06 0.98
C PHE A 268 -6.16 -25.73 0.14
N LEU A 269 -6.31 -25.75 -1.18
CA LEU A 269 -5.24 -25.32 -2.08
C LEU A 269 -5.18 -23.77 -2.13
N LYS A 270 -4.06 -23.17 -1.76
CA LYS A 270 -3.84 -21.74 -1.97
C LYS A 270 -3.71 -21.48 -3.48
N ARG A 271 -4.62 -20.70 -4.06
CA ARG A 271 -4.44 -20.15 -5.42
C ARG A 271 -3.58 -18.88 -5.32
N ASP A 272 -2.63 -18.76 -6.23
CA ASP A 272 -1.80 -17.55 -6.40
C ASP A 272 -2.65 -16.37 -6.90
#